data_AF-A0A6A6U7C1-F1
#
_entry.id   AF-A0A6A6U7C1-F1
#
_cell.length_a   1.000
_cell.length_b   1.000
_cell.length_c   1.000
_cell.angle_alpha   90.00
_cell.angle_beta   90.00
_cell.angle_gamma   90.00
#
_symmetry.space_group_name_H-M   'P 1'
#
loop_
_entity.id
_entity.type
_entity.pdbx_description
1 polymer ?
#
loop_
_entity_poly.entity_id
_entity_poly.type
_entity_poly.pdbx_seq_one_letter_code
_entity_poly.pdbx_strand_id
1 'polypeptide(L)'
;MVSFDVILHCLCGYWAPLNITAVNSDGSDASIWPGHYPSGMVQYTPDGYYSVIAAPNDTDSTLRPKGLVQGVPPIGDDANWATVGKYSMAKAGTYSLSNITAGHGHGGRDGLTFEMSAPTLTATNPQDVGSSNHLTFTFSDNCKSVVLVEGRGTVPWKLYYDKLPKVKIFADEE
;
A
#
# COMPACT_ATOMS: atom_id res chain seq x y z
N MET A 1 26.73 -5.66 2.86
CA MET A 1 25.60 -6.18 2.07
C MET A 1 24.48 -6.50 3.04
N VAL A 2 23.26 -6.02 2.81
CA VAL A 2 22.10 -6.34 3.67
C VAL A 2 21.70 -7.79 3.41
N SER A 3 21.41 -8.57 4.46
CA SER A 3 20.96 -9.95 4.25
C SER A 3 19.55 -9.98 3.68
N PHE A 4 19.27 -11.03 2.91
CA PHE A 4 17.94 -11.30 2.38
C PHE A 4 16.89 -11.40 3.49
N ASP A 5 17.25 -11.99 4.64
CA ASP A 5 16.38 -12.11 5.81
C ASP A 5 15.96 -10.75 6.37
N VAL A 6 16.86 -9.77 6.40
CA VAL A 6 16.54 -8.40 6.85
C VAL A 6 15.55 -7.75 5.89
N ILE A 7 15.73 -7.92 4.58
CA ILE A 7 14.84 -7.36 3.57
C ILE A 7 13.44 -7.96 3.70
N LEU A 8 13.33 -9.29 3.77
CA LEU A 8 12.04 -9.96 3.95
C LEU A 8 11.41 -9.64 5.30
N HIS A 9 12.20 -9.55 6.37
CA HIS A 9 11.72 -9.13 7.68
C HIS A 9 11.08 -7.74 7.62
N CYS A 10 11.66 -6.83 6.83
CA CYS A 10 11.13 -5.50 6.67
C CYS A 10 9.89 -5.50 5.78
N LEU A 11 9.96 -6.03 4.56
CA LEU A 11 8.90 -5.96 3.56
C LEU A 11 7.70 -6.87 3.84
N CYS A 12 7.94 -8.15 4.16
CA CYS A 12 6.87 -9.14 4.20
C CYS A 12 5.96 -8.97 5.41
N GLY A 13 4.67 -9.22 5.21
CA GLY A 13 3.61 -9.01 6.19
C GLY A 13 2.47 -8.18 5.62
N TYR A 14 1.68 -7.62 6.53
CA TYR A 14 0.52 -6.81 6.21
C TYR A 14 0.78 -5.34 6.56
N TRP A 15 0.29 -4.45 5.73
CA TRP A 15 0.52 -3.01 5.82
C TRP A 15 -0.80 -2.27 5.73
N ALA A 16 -1.03 -1.37 6.68
CA ALA A 16 -2.18 -0.46 6.66
C ALA A 16 -1.77 0.87 6.02
N PRO A 17 -2.50 1.34 4.99
CA PRO A 17 -2.25 2.66 4.42
C PRO A 17 -2.61 3.73 5.44
N LEU A 18 -1.69 4.66 5.67
CA LEU A 18 -1.90 5.83 6.52
C LEU A 18 -2.31 7.03 5.70
N ASN A 19 -1.60 7.27 4.59
CA ASN A 19 -1.79 8.46 3.78
C ASN A 19 -1.25 8.24 2.36
N ILE A 20 -1.85 8.93 1.39
CA ILE A 20 -1.40 8.98 -0.01
C ILE A 20 -1.34 10.44 -0.40
N THR A 21 -0.16 10.89 -0.81
CA THR A 21 0.09 12.31 -1.07
C THR A 21 0.79 12.43 -2.40
N ALA A 22 0.20 13.19 -3.33
CA ALA A 22 0.92 13.56 -4.54
C ALA A 22 2.08 14.48 -4.14
N VAL A 23 3.13 14.55 -4.93
CA VAL A 23 4.32 15.34 -4.60
C VAL A 23 4.51 16.38 -5.71
N ASN A 24 4.64 17.64 -5.32
CA ASN A 24 4.96 18.74 -6.21
C ASN A 24 6.36 18.52 -6.83
N SER A 25 6.65 19.24 -7.90
CA SER A 25 7.96 19.19 -8.56
C SER A 25 9.13 19.62 -7.65
N ASP A 26 8.85 20.37 -6.57
CA ASP A 26 9.82 20.78 -5.55
C ASP A 26 9.98 19.77 -4.39
N GLY A 27 9.27 18.63 -4.43
CA GLY A 27 9.31 17.61 -3.39
C GLY A 27 8.33 17.81 -2.23
N SER A 28 7.60 18.93 -2.20
CA SER A 28 6.55 19.20 -1.21
C SER A 28 5.27 18.41 -1.49
N ASP A 29 4.45 18.25 -0.46
CA ASP A 29 3.23 17.45 -0.53
C ASP A 29 2.09 18.22 -1.23
N ALA A 30 1.53 17.63 -2.29
CA ALA A 30 0.60 18.20 -3.25
C ALA A 30 -0.77 17.49 -3.19
N SER A 31 -1.62 17.88 -2.24
CA SER A 31 -2.97 17.33 -2.01
C SER A 31 -3.04 15.84 -1.68
N ILE A 32 -4.12 15.46 -0.99
CA ILE A 32 -4.37 14.10 -0.53
C ILE A 32 -5.41 13.49 -1.47
N TRP A 33 -5.00 12.53 -2.31
CA TRP A 33 -5.91 11.73 -3.13
C TRP A 33 -5.70 10.26 -2.77
N PRO A 34 -6.74 9.43 -2.57
CA PRO A 34 -8.16 9.64 -2.86
C PRO A 34 -9.02 10.12 -1.67
N GLY A 35 -8.42 10.57 -0.58
CA GLY A 35 -9.14 11.06 0.61
C GLY A 35 -8.22 11.11 1.83
N HIS A 36 -8.63 11.80 2.90
CA HIS A 36 -7.77 12.04 4.06
C HIS A 36 -7.43 10.77 4.88
N TYR A 37 -8.13 9.65 4.64
CA TYR A 37 -8.02 8.42 5.44
C TYR A 37 -8.14 7.15 4.57
N PRO A 38 -7.17 6.84 3.67
CA PRO A 38 -7.26 5.63 2.88
C PRO A 38 -7.49 4.40 3.77
N SER A 39 -8.44 3.55 3.39
CA SER A 39 -8.71 2.29 4.06
C SER A 39 -8.27 1.13 3.19
N GLY A 40 -7.86 0.03 3.81
CA GLY A 40 -7.44 -1.15 3.09
C GLY A 40 -6.21 -1.79 3.68
N MET A 41 -5.55 -2.62 2.87
CA MET A 41 -4.39 -3.39 3.28
C MET A 41 -3.54 -3.76 2.06
N VAL A 42 -2.23 -3.76 2.26
CA VAL A 42 -1.28 -4.36 1.32
C VAL A 42 -0.62 -5.55 2.01
N GLN A 43 -0.48 -6.66 1.31
CA GLN A 43 0.26 -7.82 1.76
C GLN A 43 1.45 -8.06 0.83
N TYR A 44 2.61 -8.30 1.41
CA TYR A 44 3.78 -8.84 0.70
C TYR A 44 4.16 -10.19 1.32
N THR A 45 4.35 -11.20 0.47
CA THR A 45 4.64 -12.56 0.89
C THR A 45 6.06 -12.96 0.49
N PRO A 46 6.75 -13.80 1.28
CA PRO A 46 8.16 -14.15 1.06
C PRO A 46 8.42 -14.94 -0.24
N ASP A 47 7.38 -15.53 -0.82
CA ASP A 47 7.38 -16.20 -2.13
C ASP A 47 7.28 -15.23 -3.32
N GLY A 48 7.30 -13.92 -3.08
CA GLY A 48 7.39 -12.91 -4.15
C GLY A 48 6.06 -12.46 -4.71
N TYR A 49 4.96 -12.65 -3.97
CA TYR A 49 3.64 -12.16 -4.35
C TYR A 49 3.21 -10.96 -3.51
N TYR A 50 2.38 -10.12 -4.10
CA TYR A 50 1.72 -9.04 -3.39
C TYR A 50 0.22 -9.03 -3.69
N SER A 51 -0.54 -8.51 -2.74
CA SER A 51 -1.94 -8.16 -2.94
C SER A 51 -2.21 -6.81 -2.27
N VAL A 52 -3.10 -6.03 -2.87
CA VAL A 52 -3.58 -4.78 -2.30
C VAL A 52 -5.08 -4.73 -2.45
N ILE A 53 -5.73 -4.24 -1.41
CA ILE A 53 -7.10 -3.74 -1.44
C ILE A 53 -7.04 -2.34 -0.84
N ALA A 54 -7.51 -1.34 -1.58
CA ALA A 54 -7.56 0.03 -1.12
C ALA A 54 -8.91 0.65 -1.50
N ALA A 55 -9.52 1.36 -0.56
CA ALA A 55 -10.74 2.13 -0.76
C ALA A 55 -10.58 3.51 -0.09
N PRO A 56 -11.05 4.60 -0.73
CA PRO A 56 -11.12 5.89 -0.10
C PRO A 56 -12.09 5.80 1.08
N ASN A 57 -11.57 6.00 2.29
CA ASN A 57 -12.39 6.27 3.47
C ASN A 57 -12.07 7.71 3.87
N ASP A 58 -13.08 8.50 4.19
CA ASP A 58 -12.86 9.85 4.70
C ASP A 58 -13.66 9.99 6.00
N THR A 59 -13.15 10.67 7.01
CA THR A 59 -13.94 10.88 8.23
C THR A 59 -15.02 11.95 8.03
N ASP A 60 -14.81 12.86 7.07
CA ASP A 60 -15.83 13.76 6.58
C ASP A 60 -16.76 13.02 5.60
N SER A 61 -17.98 12.76 6.06
CA SER A 61 -19.02 12.10 5.26
C SER A 61 -19.37 12.80 3.94
N THR A 62 -19.04 14.09 3.79
CA THR A 62 -19.28 14.85 2.56
C THR A 62 -18.20 14.63 1.49
N LEU A 63 -17.00 14.20 1.92
CA LEU A 63 -15.86 13.87 1.05
C LEU A 63 -15.82 12.38 0.71
N ARG A 64 -16.55 11.53 1.45
CA ARG A 64 -16.79 10.13 1.06
C ARG A 64 -17.52 10.05 -0.29
N PRO A 65 -17.25 9.02 -1.10
CA PRO A 65 -18.13 8.71 -2.23
C PRO A 65 -19.58 8.55 -1.73
N LYS A 66 -20.48 9.41 -2.22
CA LYS A 66 -21.88 9.40 -1.79
C LYS A 66 -22.54 8.11 -2.29
N GLY A 67 -22.86 7.20 -1.36
CA GLY A 67 -23.47 5.89 -1.65
C GLY A 67 -22.88 4.69 -0.88
N LEU A 68 -21.81 4.87 -0.09
CA LEU A 68 -21.23 3.79 0.72
C LEU A 68 -21.93 3.68 2.09
N VAL A 69 -22.73 2.63 2.27
CA VAL A 69 -23.18 2.16 3.59
C VAL A 69 -22.51 0.82 3.87
N GLN A 70 -21.52 0.80 4.77
CA GLN A 70 -20.93 -0.44 5.25
C GLN A 70 -21.79 -1.00 6.39
N GLY A 71 -22.37 -2.18 6.15
CA GLY A 71 -23.06 -2.98 7.14
C GLY A 71 -24.49 -3.31 6.73
N VAL A 72 -24.69 -4.58 6.29
CA VAL A 72 -25.93 -5.40 6.17
C VAL A 72 -26.05 -6.07 4.75
N PRO A 73 -26.48 -7.36 4.65
CA PRO A 73 -26.23 -8.33 3.55
C PRO A 73 -26.88 -8.00 2.18
N PRO A 74 -26.76 -8.87 1.13
CA PRO A 74 -27.01 -8.50 -0.26
C PRO A 74 -28.49 -8.20 -0.50
N ILE A 75 -28.87 -6.94 -0.30
CA ILE A 75 -30.17 -6.37 -0.59
C ILE A 75 -29.88 -5.11 -1.40
N GLY A 76 -29.56 -5.30 -2.69
CA GLY A 76 -29.22 -4.21 -3.61
C GLY A 76 -28.99 -4.75 -5.00
N ASP A 77 -29.33 -3.97 -6.02
CA ASP A 77 -29.08 -4.34 -7.42
C ASP A 77 -27.58 -4.31 -7.76
N ASP A 78 -27.21 -4.99 -8.86
CA ASP A 78 -25.83 -5.05 -9.35
C ASP A 78 -25.23 -3.66 -9.60
N ALA A 79 -26.05 -2.64 -9.91
CA ALA A 79 -25.60 -1.27 -10.13
C ALA A 79 -25.07 -0.62 -8.86
N ASN A 80 -25.68 -0.88 -7.71
CA ASN A 80 -25.20 -0.39 -6.41
C ASN A 80 -23.91 -1.10 -5.98
N TRP A 81 -23.80 -2.41 -6.19
CA TRP A 81 -22.56 -3.16 -5.92
C TRP A 81 -21.41 -2.75 -6.85
N ALA A 82 -21.70 -2.50 -8.13
CA ALA A 82 -20.74 -1.96 -9.08
C ALA A 82 -20.18 -0.61 -8.61
N THR A 83 -20.93 0.17 -7.84
CA THR A 83 -20.48 1.45 -7.29
C THR A 83 -19.49 1.27 -6.12
N VAL A 84 -19.71 0.29 -5.25
CA VAL A 84 -18.75 -0.08 -4.17
C VAL A 84 -17.44 -0.62 -4.78
N GLY A 85 -17.55 -1.47 -5.79
CA GLY A 85 -16.40 -1.98 -6.55
C GLY A 85 -15.69 -0.90 -7.37
N LYS A 86 -16.44 0.07 -7.92
CA LYS A 86 -15.88 1.18 -8.73
C LYS A 86 -14.90 2.05 -7.96
N TYR A 87 -15.09 2.21 -6.65
CA TYR A 87 -14.21 3.02 -5.81
C TYR A 87 -13.20 2.17 -5.01
N SER A 88 -13.30 0.85 -5.07
CA SER A 88 -12.36 -0.06 -4.42
C SER A 88 -11.36 -0.59 -5.45
N MET A 89 -10.08 -0.32 -5.22
CA MET A 89 -9.02 -0.90 -6.03
C MET A 89 -8.54 -2.18 -5.35
N ALA A 90 -8.62 -3.31 -6.04
CA ALA A 90 -7.89 -4.49 -5.65
C ALA A 90 -7.01 -4.94 -6.82
N LYS A 91 -5.75 -5.27 -6.52
CA LYS A 91 -4.83 -5.87 -7.49
C LYS A 91 -3.86 -6.79 -6.78
N ALA A 92 -3.37 -7.77 -7.51
CA ALA A 92 -2.37 -8.71 -7.03
C ALA A 92 -1.43 -9.12 -8.16
N GLY A 93 -0.24 -9.54 -7.78
CA GLY A 93 0.76 -9.99 -8.74
C GLY A 93 2.04 -10.42 -8.07
N THR A 94 3.12 -10.38 -8.83
CA THR A 94 4.45 -10.72 -8.34
C THR A 94 5.26 -9.46 -8.08
N TYR A 95 6.36 -9.58 -7.35
CA TYR A 95 7.32 -8.49 -7.20
C TYR A 95 8.76 -8.99 -7.27
N SER A 96 9.66 -8.10 -7.68
CA SER A 96 11.10 -8.29 -7.61
C SER A 96 11.78 -7.03 -7.06
N LEU A 97 12.92 -7.21 -6.40
CA LEU A 97 13.64 -6.14 -5.71
C LEU A 97 14.99 -5.85 -6.38
N SER A 98 15.36 -4.58 -6.46
CA SER A 98 16.63 -4.09 -6.99
C SER A 98 17.16 -2.90 -6.18
N ASN A 99 18.39 -2.46 -6.48
CA ASN A 99 19.01 -1.26 -5.89
C ASN A 99 18.93 -1.19 -4.36
N ILE A 100 19.19 -2.32 -3.70
CA ILE A 100 19.07 -2.45 -2.26
C ILE A 100 20.25 -1.75 -1.58
N THR A 101 19.93 -0.79 -0.73
CA THR A 101 20.89 -0.02 0.06
C THR A 101 20.46 -0.01 1.53
N ALA A 102 21.43 -0.15 2.43
CA ALA A 102 21.24 0.18 3.84
C ALA A 102 22.10 1.41 4.14
N GLY A 103 21.45 2.50 4.52
CA GLY A 103 22.13 3.69 5.00
C GLY A 103 22.35 3.61 6.50
N HIS A 104 23.56 3.91 6.96
CA HIS A 104 23.79 4.47 8.29
C HIS A 104 23.72 5.99 8.15
N GLY A 105 22.53 6.56 8.32
CA GLY A 105 22.35 8.00 8.18
C GLY A 105 23.05 8.77 9.30
N HIS A 106 23.89 9.76 8.96
CA HIS A 106 24.24 10.82 9.91
C HIS A 106 22.95 11.53 10.34
N GLY A 107 22.58 11.40 11.62
CA GLY A 107 21.31 11.87 12.17
C GLY A 107 20.42 10.78 12.79
N GLY A 108 20.88 9.52 12.81
CA GLY A 108 20.25 8.47 13.63
C GLY A 108 18.99 7.83 13.04
N ARG A 109 18.73 8.00 11.74
CA ARG A 109 17.69 7.25 11.03
C ARG A 109 18.35 6.17 10.19
N ASP A 110 18.49 4.98 10.76
CA ASP A 110 18.80 3.76 10.01
C ASP A 110 17.62 3.42 9.11
N GLY A 111 17.87 3.16 7.83
CA GLY A 111 16.81 2.85 6.87
C GLY A 111 17.26 1.92 5.76
N LEU A 112 16.42 0.92 5.48
CA LEU A 112 16.54 0.05 4.31
C LEU A 112 15.81 0.71 3.14
N THR A 113 16.50 0.86 2.01
CA THR A 113 15.91 1.37 0.77
C THR A 113 16.09 0.37 -0.35
N PHE A 114 15.04 0.15 -1.15
CA PHE A 114 15.12 -0.63 -2.37
C PHE A 114 14.08 -0.19 -3.40
N GLU A 115 14.32 -0.55 -4.65
CA GLU A 115 13.35 -0.44 -5.72
C GLU A 115 12.61 -1.76 -5.88
N MET A 116 11.31 -1.68 -6.17
CA MET A 116 10.45 -2.81 -6.44
C MET A 116 9.80 -2.66 -7.80
N SER A 117 9.90 -3.71 -8.62
CA SER A 117 9.06 -3.89 -9.81
C SER A 117 7.91 -4.81 -9.43
N ALA A 118 6.67 -4.40 -9.69
CA ALA A 118 5.48 -5.12 -9.28
C ALA A 118 4.50 -5.33 -10.45
N PRO A 119 4.73 -6.36 -11.30
CA PRO A 119 3.79 -6.75 -12.35
C PRO A 119 2.43 -7.13 -11.79
N THR A 120 1.36 -6.65 -12.43
CA THR A 120 -0.02 -6.93 -12.04
C THR A 120 -0.56 -8.14 -12.79
N LEU A 121 -0.91 -9.20 -12.07
CA LEU A 121 -1.47 -10.43 -12.66
C LEU A 121 -3.01 -10.41 -12.68
N THR A 122 -3.62 -9.75 -11.69
CA THR A 122 -5.07 -9.61 -11.59
C THR A 122 -5.43 -8.28 -10.94
N ALA A 123 -6.53 -7.67 -11.36
CA ALA A 123 -7.02 -6.41 -10.82
C ALA A 123 -8.54 -6.26 -11.01
N THR A 124 -9.17 -5.47 -10.15
CA THR A 124 -10.59 -5.07 -10.29
C THR A 124 -10.79 -4.15 -11.49
N ASN A 125 -9.78 -3.34 -11.82
CA ASN A 125 -9.71 -2.58 -13.07
C ASN A 125 -8.93 -3.40 -14.12
N PRO A 126 -9.58 -3.92 -15.17
CA PRO A 126 -8.92 -4.77 -16.17
C PRO A 126 -7.76 -4.08 -16.91
N GLN A 127 -7.75 -2.75 -16.98
CA GLN A 127 -6.68 -1.98 -17.63
C GLN A 127 -5.35 -2.05 -16.86
N ASP A 128 -5.37 -2.39 -15.57
CA ASP A 128 -4.15 -2.52 -14.78
C ASP A 128 -3.48 -3.89 -14.97
N VAL A 129 -4.16 -4.89 -15.53
CA VAL A 129 -3.59 -6.23 -15.77
C VAL A 129 -2.47 -6.15 -16.81
N GLY A 130 -1.30 -6.70 -16.49
CA GLY A 130 -0.10 -6.62 -17.33
C GLY A 130 0.71 -5.33 -17.16
N SER A 131 0.20 -4.33 -16.42
CA SER A 131 0.99 -3.17 -16.01
C SER A 131 2.03 -3.55 -14.95
N SER A 132 3.11 -2.79 -14.84
CA SER A 132 4.09 -2.92 -13.75
C SER A 132 4.25 -1.59 -13.04
N ASN A 133 4.21 -1.62 -11.71
CA ASN A 133 4.52 -0.44 -10.89
C ASN A 133 5.99 -0.48 -10.49
N HIS A 134 6.65 0.67 -10.56
CA HIS A 134 8.02 0.85 -10.09
C HIS A 134 7.99 1.72 -8.84
N LEU A 135 8.39 1.14 -7.72
CA LEU A 135 8.15 1.67 -6.39
C LEU A 135 9.46 1.73 -5.62
N THR A 136 9.79 2.88 -5.02
CA THR A 136 10.93 3.00 -4.11
C THR A 136 10.44 2.91 -2.67
N PHE A 137 10.94 1.91 -1.94
CA PHE A 137 10.64 1.72 -0.53
C PHE A 137 11.72 2.37 0.31
N THR A 138 11.32 3.11 1.34
CA THR A 138 12.23 3.55 2.42
C THR A 138 11.59 3.19 3.75
N PHE A 139 12.22 2.26 4.48
CA PHE A 139 11.77 1.84 5.80
C PHE A 139 12.37 2.74 6.88
N SER A 140 11.55 3.08 7.87
CA SER A 140 11.96 3.74 9.11
C SER A 140 11.57 2.91 10.33
N ASP A 141 12.03 3.34 11.51
CA ASP A 141 11.57 2.84 12.81
C ASP A 141 11.69 1.32 12.97
N ASN A 142 12.82 0.76 12.51
CA ASN A 142 13.09 -0.68 12.50
C ASN A 142 12.01 -1.47 11.72
N CYS A 143 11.67 -0.98 10.53
CA CYS A 143 10.74 -1.60 9.59
C CYS A 143 9.28 -1.66 10.06
N LYS A 144 8.90 -0.70 10.91
CA LYS A 144 7.51 -0.50 11.34
C LYS A 144 6.73 0.41 10.41
N SER A 145 7.40 1.36 9.78
CA SER A 145 6.77 2.30 8.86
C SER A 145 7.54 2.34 7.55
N VAL A 146 6.83 2.60 6.46
CA VAL A 146 7.42 2.65 5.13
C VAL A 146 6.83 3.78 4.31
N VAL A 147 7.72 4.47 3.60
CA VAL A 147 7.34 5.40 2.54
C VAL A 147 7.59 4.73 1.21
N LEU A 148 6.53 4.62 0.43
CA LEU A 148 6.54 4.17 -0.95
C LEU A 148 6.53 5.40 -1.85
N VAL A 149 7.51 5.53 -2.74
CA VAL A 149 7.44 6.52 -3.81
C VAL A 149 7.05 5.82 -5.10
N GLU A 150 5.87 6.13 -5.64
CA GLU A 150 5.43 5.66 -6.96
C GLU A 150 5.68 6.75 -8.00
N GLY A 151 6.56 6.46 -8.96
CA GLY A 151 6.76 7.31 -10.13
C GLY A 151 5.77 6.95 -11.23
N ARG A 152 4.54 7.48 -11.18
CA ARG A 152 3.61 7.43 -12.33
C ARG A 152 3.61 8.76 -13.08
N GLY A 153 4.23 8.81 -14.25
CA GLY A 153 4.21 10.00 -15.11
C GLY A 153 5.02 11.18 -14.55
N THR A 154 4.48 12.40 -14.63
CA THR A 154 5.17 13.65 -14.25
C THR A 154 5.05 14.04 -12.77
N VAL A 155 4.23 13.31 -11.99
CA VAL A 155 3.98 13.63 -10.57
C VAL A 155 4.30 12.40 -9.72
N PRO A 156 5.36 12.44 -8.89
CA PRO A 156 5.64 11.36 -7.94
C PRO A 156 4.56 11.33 -6.84
N TRP A 157 4.24 10.13 -6.36
CA TRP A 157 3.32 9.93 -5.25
C TRP A 157 4.07 9.33 -4.06
N LYS A 158 3.79 9.82 -2.85
CA LYS A 158 4.25 9.20 -1.59
C LYS A 158 3.07 8.49 -0.93
N LEU A 159 3.24 7.23 -0.61
CA LEU A 159 2.29 6.46 0.17
C LEU A 159 2.96 6.04 1.47
N TYR A 160 2.29 6.31 2.58
CA TYR A 160 2.76 6.00 3.92
C TYR A 160 1.99 4.80 4.45
N TYR A 161 2.70 3.83 5.01
CA TYR A 161 2.10 2.65 5.60
C TYR A 161 2.71 2.33 6.96
N ASP A 162 1.89 1.72 7.81
CA ASP A 162 2.34 1.06 9.03
C ASP A 162 2.22 -0.46 8.91
N LYS A 163 3.22 -1.15 9.44
CA LYS A 163 3.26 -2.60 9.51
C LYS A 163 2.28 -3.07 10.57
N LEU A 164 1.33 -3.90 10.17
CA LEU A 164 0.38 -4.48 11.08
C LEU A 164 1.04 -5.53 11.98
N PRO A 165 0.67 -5.59 13.27
CA PRO A 165 1.23 -6.55 14.19
C PRO A 165 0.80 -7.98 13.84
N LYS A 166 1.64 -8.96 14.18
CA LYS A 166 1.24 -10.36 14.14
C LYS A 166 0.13 -10.58 15.16
N VAL A 167 -0.97 -11.16 14.73
CA VAL A 167 -2.09 -11.53 15.61
C VAL A 167 -1.93 -12.99 16.03
N LYS A 168 -2.16 -13.27 17.31
CA LYS A 168 -2.19 -14.65 17.81
C LYS A 168 -3.48 -15.31 17.32
N ILE A 169 -3.33 -16.37 16.52
CA ILE A 169 -4.47 -17.06 15.88
C ILE A 169 -4.92 -18.31 16.65
N PHE A 170 -4.11 -18.80 17.58
CA PHE A 170 -4.46 -19.89 18.48
C PHE A 170 -4.78 -19.31 19.85
N ALA A 171 -5.92 -19.69 20.42
CA ALA A 171 -6.14 -19.49 21.85
C ALA A 171 -5.04 -20.26 22.61
N ASP A 172 -4.61 -19.73 23.76
CA ASP A 172 -3.80 -20.54 24.67
C ASP A 172 -4.59 -21.80 25.01
N GLU A 173 -3.98 -22.96 24.83
CA GLU A 173 -4.51 -24.20 25.38
C GLU A 173 -4.42 -24.06 26.91
N GLU A 174 -5.57 -23.95 27.58
CA GLU A 174 -5.69 -24.03 29.05
C GLU A 174 -5.34 -25.43 29.56
#